data_AF-A0A4Q6XNV7-F1
#
_entry.id   AF-A0A4Q6XNV7-F1
#
_cell.length_a   1.000
_cell.length_b   1.000
_cell.length_c   1.000
_cell.angle_alpha   90.00
_cell.angle_beta   90.00
_cell.angle_gamma   90.00
#
_symmetry.space_group_name_H-M   'P 1'
#
loop_
_entity.id
_entity.type
_entity.pdbx_description
1 polymer ?
#
loop_
_entity_poly.entity_id
_entity_poly.type
_entity_poly.pdbx_seq_one_letter_code
_entity_poly.pdbx_strand_id
1 'polypeptide(L)'
;MVASECRIFQAGTDANRDLNTFMSNTITMPFLDDSGKLTPLVVAAMAAGATSSLVTTDHNQIILTFATQADRDAFAAKIDLAPQYRYWGVSSKPALTAIDIAALGNSEPATSFAKSITYDCTGGRFPYLAYPVAWGTPAAVTVGGLAFTDLVIADVPDADGKTIYRTIRFNYLQNGNAIRVVWA
;
A
#
# COMPACT_ATOMS: atom_id res chain seq x y z
N MET A 1 11.98 60.90 -39.74
CA MET A 1 11.70 60.40 -38.38
C MET A 1 10.63 59.33 -38.49
N VAL A 2 11.00 58.06 -38.36
CA VAL A 2 10.07 56.97 -38.05
C VAL A 2 10.87 55.98 -37.21
N ALA A 3 10.54 55.84 -35.93
CA ALA A 3 11.16 54.88 -35.04
C ALA A 3 10.51 53.51 -35.29
N SER A 4 11.30 52.51 -35.68
CA SER A 4 10.87 51.10 -35.68
C SER A 4 11.07 50.53 -34.29
N GLU A 5 9.98 50.17 -33.62
CA GLU A 5 10.03 49.41 -32.37
C GLU A 5 10.37 47.95 -32.67
N CYS A 6 11.55 47.53 -32.25
CA CYS A 6 11.97 46.14 -32.18
C CYS A 6 11.26 45.48 -30.99
N ARG A 7 10.27 44.61 -31.23
CA ARG A 7 9.65 43.79 -30.18
C ARG A 7 10.56 42.63 -29.83
N ILE A 8 11.25 42.75 -28.71
CA ILE A 8 11.92 41.64 -28.03
C ILE A 8 10.84 40.70 -27.50
N PHE A 9 10.78 39.47 -28.01
CA PHE A 9 9.97 38.41 -27.41
C PHE A 9 10.54 38.09 -26.02
N GLN A 10 9.77 38.40 -24.99
CA GLN A 10 10.11 38.14 -23.59
C GLN A 10 9.90 36.64 -23.31
N ALA A 11 10.94 35.84 -23.49
CA ALA A 11 10.98 34.46 -23.02
C ALA A 11 11.17 34.47 -21.50
N GLY A 12 10.09 34.45 -20.73
CA GLY A 12 10.24 34.59 -19.28
C GLY A 12 8.97 34.44 -18.46
N THR A 13 8.23 33.35 -18.64
CA THR A 13 7.28 32.86 -17.61
C THR A 13 6.82 31.42 -17.82
N ASP A 14 6.87 30.88 -19.05
CA ASP A 14 6.31 29.55 -19.33
C ASP A 14 7.18 28.40 -18.80
N ALA A 15 8.51 28.57 -18.79
CA ALA A 15 9.43 27.55 -18.27
C ALA A 15 9.19 27.21 -16.78
N ASN A 16 8.67 28.14 -15.98
CA ASN A 16 8.44 27.93 -14.55
C ASN A 16 7.05 27.30 -14.27
N ARG A 17 6.09 27.45 -15.19
CA ARG A 17 4.81 26.74 -15.12
C ARG A 17 5.02 25.28 -15.49
N ASP A 18 5.85 25.02 -16.50
CA ASP A 18 6.23 23.66 -16.91
C ASP A 18 6.99 22.94 -15.79
N LEU A 19 7.97 23.57 -15.14
CA LEU A 19 8.72 22.97 -14.03
C LEU A 19 7.84 22.53 -12.84
N ASN A 20 6.74 23.25 -12.56
CA ASN A 20 5.83 22.89 -11.48
C ASN A 20 4.80 21.81 -11.89
N THR A 21 4.50 21.70 -13.19
CA THR A 21 3.70 20.60 -13.76
C THR A 21 4.50 19.30 -13.85
N PHE A 22 5.81 19.36 -14.09
CA PHE A 22 6.70 18.20 -14.06
C PHE A 22 6.88 17.58 -12.65
N MET A 23 6.55 18.31 -11.59
CA MET A 23 6.59 17.79 -10.21
C MET A 23 5.35 16.96 -9.81
N SER A 24 4.31 16.85 -10.64
CA SER A 24 3.05 16.15 -10.28
C SER A 24 2.59 15.04 -11.23
N ASN A 25 3.35 14.73 -12.29
CA ASN A 25 2.99 13.69 -13.28
C ASN A 25 3.66 12.34 -13.03
N THR A 26 4.23 12.12 -11.84
CA THR A 26 4.96 10.91 -11.51
C THR A 26 4.25 10.04 -10.48
N ILE A 27 4.39 8.72 -10.61
CA ILE A 27 3.98 7.73 -9.60
C ILE A 27 5.19 6.88 -9.25
N THR A 28 5.49 6.76 -7.96
CA THR A 28 6.49 5.83 -7.44
C THR A 28 5.80 4.53 -7.02
N MET A 29 6.37 3.39 -7.42
CA MET A 29 5.86 2.07 -7.06
C MET A 29 6.97 1.01 -7.10
N PRO A 30 6.77 -0.17 -6.49
CA PRO A 30 7.69 -1.30 -6.62
C PRO A 30 7.89 -1.67 -8.09
N PHE A 31 9.16 -1.92 -8.46
CA PHE A 31 9.50 -2.32 -9.82
C PHE A 31 9.25 -3.81 -10.06
N LEU A 32 9.43 -4.66 -9.04
CA LEU A 32 9.20 -6.11 -9.09
C LEU A 32 8.04 -6.56 -8.21
N ASP A 33 7.41 -7.67 -8.59
CA ASP A 33 6.54 -8.48 -7.75
C ASP A 33 7.33 -9.45 -6.87
N ASP A 34 6.64 -10.17 -5.98
CA ASP A 34 7.22 -11.16 -5.06
C ASP A 34 7.93 -12.34 -5.77
N SER A 35 7.71 -12.49 -7.08
CA SER A 35 8.37 -13.51 -7.92
C SER A 35 9.60 -12.96 -8.66
N GLY A 36 9.98 -11.70 -8.41
CA GLY A 36 11.11 -11.05 -9.06
C GLY A 36 10.86 -10.67 -10.52
N LYS A 37 9.60 -10.57 -10.95
CA LYS A 37 9.20 -10.10 -12.29
C LYS A 37 8.68 -8.68 -12.22
N LEU A 38 8.69 -7.94 -13.32
CA LEU A 38 8.09 -6.60 -13.35
C LEU A 38 6.64 -6.65 -12.87
N THR A 39 6.25 -5.73 -12.01
CA THR A 39 4.87 -5.69 -11.54
C THR A 39 3.92 -5.51 -12.74
N PRO A 40 2.74 -6.18 -12.76
CA PRO A 40 1.77 -5.99 -13.83
C PRO A 40 1.34 -4.53 -14.01
N LEU A 41 1.39 -3.74 -12.93
CA LEU A 41 1.12 -2.31 -12.94
C LEU A 41 2.20 -1.54 -13.72
N VAL A 42 3.49 -1.82 -13.50
CA VAL A 42 4.58 -1.20 -14.27
C VAL A 42 4.45 -1.54 -15.75
N VAL A 43 4.16 -2.79 -16.09
CA VAL A 43 3.94 -3.21 -17.49
C VAL A 43 2.76 -2.45 -18.11
N ALA A 44 1.64 -2.33 -17.40
CA ALA A 44 0.47 -1.59 -17.85
C ALA A 44 0.74 -0.09 -18.03
N ALA A 45 1.55 0.52 -17.14
CA ALA A 45 1.95 1.93 -17.25
C ALA A 45 2.81 2.18 -18.50
N MET A 46 3.81 1.31 -18.73
CA MET A 46 4.69 1.40 -19.90
C MET A 46 3.90 1.19 -21.19
N ALA A 47 2.93 0.26 -21.20
CA ALA A 47 2.02 0.06 -22.34
C ALA A 47 1.11 1.28 -22.59
N ALA A 48 0.82 2.07 -21.56
CA ALA A 48 0.09 3.33 -21.66
C ALA A 48 1.00 4.53 -22.04
N GLY A 49 2.28 4.30 -22.31
CA GLY A 49 3.22 5.34 -22.74
C GLY A 49 3.94 6.08 -21.61
N ALA A 50 3.88 5.59 -20.37
CA ALA A 50 4.71 6.12 -19.29
C ALA A 50 6.20 5.85 -19.57
N THR A 51 7.06 6.78 -19.17
CA THR A 51 8.51 6.56 -19.10
C THR A 51 8.89 6.12 -17.69
N SER A 52 9.99 5.39 -17.55
CA SER A 52 10.41 4.85 -16.26
C SER A 52 11.86 5.19 -15.91
N SER A 53 12.10 5.41 -14.62
CA SER A 53 13.43 5.56 -14.03
C SER A 53 13.46 4.87 -12.67
N LEU A 54 14.57 4.25 -12.30
CA LEU A 54 14.75 3.73 -10.94
C LEU A 54 14.82 4.88 -9.94
N VAL A 55 14.30 4.65 -8.72
CA VAL A 55 14.54 5.54 -7.59
C VAL A 55 15.99 5.33 -7.13
N THR A 56 16.78 6.39 -7.10
CA THR A 56 18.24 6.31 -6.83
C THR A 56 18.58 5.97 -5.37
N THR A 57 17.63 6.17 -4.46
CA THR A 57 17.78 5.87 -3.03
C THR A 57 17.18 4.52 -2.63
N ASP A 58 16.34 3.94 -3.48
CA ASP A 58 15.69 2.65 -3.27
C ASP A 58 15.52 1.92 -4.60
N HIS A 59 16.44 1.01 -4.89
CA HIS A 59 16.45 0.29 -6.16
C HIS A 59 15.32 -0.74 -6.29
N ASN A 60 14.50 -0.93 -5.24
CA ASN A 60 13.28 -1.75 -5.34
C ASN A 60 12.09 -0.94 -5.88
N GLN A 61 12.25 0.37 -6.07
CA GLN A 61 11.22 1.27 -6.57
C GLN A 61 11.56 1.86 -7.94
N ILE A 62 10.50 2.18 -8.67
CA ILE A 62 10.54 2.82 -9.97
C ILE A 62 9.62 4.04 -9.98
N ILE A 63 10.09 5.11 -10.61
CA ILE A 63 9.36 6.32 -10.92
C ILE A 63 8.79 6.15 -12.32
N LEU A 64 7.47 6.15 -12.42
CA LEU A 64 6.75 6.22 -13.68
C LEU A 64 6.37 7.68 -13.94
N THR A 65 6.80 8.23 -15.07
CA THR A 65 6.48 9.60 -15.50
C THR A 65 5.51 9.56 -16.66
N PHE A 66 4.35 10.17 -16.49
CA PHE A 66 3.31 10.28 -17.50
C PHE A 66 3.43 11.60 -18.26
N ALA A 67 3.02 11.58 -19.53
CA ALA A 67 3.05 12.78 -20.38
C ALA A 67 2.08 13.86 -19.87
N THR A 68 0.94 13.46 -19.29
CA THR A 68 -0.07 14.37 -18.75
C THR A 68 -0.49 13.97 -17.33
N GLN A 69 -0.98 14.95 -16.57
CA GLN A 69 -1.55 14.71 -15.24
C GLN A 69 -2.82 13.85 -15.29
N ALA A 70 -3.64 14.02 -16.34
CA ALA A 70 -4.86 13.24 -16.52
C ALA A 70 -4.56 11.74 -16.71
N ASP A 71 -3.51 11.41 -17.47
CA ASP A 71 -3.09 10.01 -17.65
C ASP A 71 -2.52 9.42 -16.36
N ARG A 72 -1.77 10.23 -15.61
CA ARG A 72 -1.30 9.85 -14.27
C ARG A 72 -2.47 9.54 -13.35
N ASP A 73 -3.48 10.41 -13.30
CA ASP A 73 -4.64 10.24 -12.41
C ASP A 73 -5.52 9.07 -12.84
N ALA A 74 -5.70 8.85 -14.15
CA ALA A 74 -6.40 7.68 -14.68
C ALA A 74 -5.66 6.37 -14.35
N PHE A 75 -4.32 6.38 -14.36
CA PHE A 75 -3.52 5.23 -13.95
C PHE A 75 -3.53 5.04 -12.42
N ALA A 76 -3.46 6.11 -11.64
CA ALA A 76 -3.62 6.07 -10.18
C ALA A 76 -4.98 5.48 -9.78
N ALA A 77 -6.06 5.86 -10.45
CA ALA A 77 -7.38 5.27 -10.23
C ALA A 77 -7.40 3.76 -10.54
N LYS A 78 -6.60 3.26 -11.49
CA LYS A 78 -6.46 1.81 -11.75
C LYS A 78 -5.65 1.08 -10.68
N ILE A 79 -4.69 1.76 -10.06
CA ILE A 79 -3.99 1.24 -8.88
C ILE A 79 -4.97 1.09 -7.72
N ASP A 80 -5.85 2.07 -7.50
CA ASP A 80 -6.89 1.98 -6.45
C ASP A 80 -7.91 0.86 -6.72
N LEU A 81 -8.08 0.47 -7.99
CA LEU A 81 -8.88 -0.68 -8.40
C LEU A 81 -8.13 -2.02 -8.30
N ALA A 82 -6.83 -2.03 -7.99
CA ALA A 82 -6.12 -3.26 -7.71
C ALA A 82 -6.71 -3.91 -6.45
N PRO A 83 -6.93 -5.23 -6.45
CA PRO A 83 -7.50 -5.90 -5.29
C PRO A 83 -6.59 -5.69 -4.08
N GLN A 84 -7.11 -5.00 -3.06
CA GLN A 84 -6.47 -4.87 -1.77
C GLN A 84 -6.61 -6.18 -1.00
N TYR A 85 -5.56 -6.61 -0.31
CA TYR A 85 -5.56 -7.89 0.40
C TYR A 85 -5.69 -7.69 1.90
N ARG A 86 -6.33 -8.64 2.57
CA ARG A 86 -6.18 -8.85 4.01
C ARG A 86 -5.46 -10.15 4.28
N TYR A 87 -4.67 -10.19 5.34
CA TYR A 87 -3.88 -11.34 5.77
C TYR A 87 -4.28 -11.74 7.19
N TRP A 88 -4.20 -13.03 7.49
CA TRP A 88 -4.44 -13.51 8.85
C TRP A 88 -3.68 -14.78 9.15
N GLY A 89 -3.37 -14.98 10.42
CA GLY A 89 -2.67 -16.16 10.89
C GLY A 89 -2.22 -16.02 12.32
N VAL A 90 -1.26 -16.84 12.70
CA VAL A 90 -0.64 -16.81 14.03
C VAL A 90 0.85 -16.60 13.92
N SER A 91 1.44 -15.89 14.87
CA SER A 91 2.89 -15.64 14.92
C SER A 91 3.40 -15.64 16.36
N SER A 92 4.64 -16.06 16.57
CA SER A 92 5.33 -15.89 17.87
C SER A 92 5.91 -14.49 18.07
N LYS A 93 5.97 -13.68 17.01
CA LYS A 93 6.57 -12.34 17.05
C LYS A 93 5.57 -11.32 17.62
N PRO A 94 5.98 -10.46 18.57
CA PRO A 94 5.12 -9.39 19.11
C PRO A 94 4.97 -8.19 18.16
N ALA A 95 5.75 -8.13 17.08
CA ALA A 95 5.64 -7.17 16.00
C ALA A 95 5.95 -7.85 14.67
N LEU A 96 5.21 -7.50 13.61
CA LEU A 96 5.41 -8.03 12.26
C LEU A 96 6.11 -6.99 11.38
N THR A 97 6.94 -7.47 10.46
CA THR A 97 7.41 -6.72 9.29
C THR A 97 6.50 -6.98 8.08
N ALA A 98 6.67 -6.25 6.98
CA ALA A 98 5.95 -6.52 5.73
C ALA A 98 6.10 -7.99 5.27
N ILE A 99 7.32 -8.53 5.35
CA ILE A 99 7.62 -9.93 5.02
C ILE A 99 6.83 -10.88 5.93
N ASP A 100 6.72 -10.55 7.23
CA ASP A 100 5.99 -11.38 8.19
C ASP A 100 4.47 -11.37 7.95
N ILE A 101 3.91 -10.25 7.46
CA ILE A 101 2.49 -10.14 7.13
C ILE A 101 2.14 -11.10 5.99
N ALA A 102 2.93 -11.11 4.92
CA ALA A 102 2.76 -12.05 3.81
C ALA A 102 2.94 -13.51 4.27
N ALA A 103 3.81 -13.74 5.25
CA ALA A 103 4.10 -15.07 5.82
C ALA A 103 3.06 -15.57 6.84
N LEU A 104 1.98 -14.83 7.14
CA LEU A 104 0.90 -15.30 8.04
C LEU A 104 0.15 -16.53 7.49
N GLY A 105 0.31 -16.84 6.20
CA GLY A 105 -0.13 -18.09 5.60
C GLY A 105 -1.57 -18.11 5.08
N ASN A 106 -2.35 -17.06 5.36
CA ASN A 106 -3.67 -16.89 4.75
C ASN A 106 -3.88 -15.46 4.29
N SER A 107 -4.47 -15.30 3.11
CA SER A 107 -4.77 -14.00 2.52
C SER A 107 -5.92 -14.09 1.53
N GLU A 108 -6.63 -13.00 1.32
CA GLU A 108 -7.60 -12.88 0.22
C GLU A 108 -7.82 -11.42 -0.20
N PRO A 109 -8.24 -11.16 -1.45
CA PRO A 109 -8.78 -9.88 -1.86
C PRO A 109 -9.99 -9.51 -0.98
N ALA A 110 -10.01 -8.28 -0.47
CA ALA A 110 -11.09 -7.77 0.36
C ALA A 110 -11.25 -6.25 0.18
N THR A 111 -12.39 -5.73 0.64
CA THR A 111 -12.69 -4.30 0.67
C THR A 111 -12.88 -3.78 2.09
N SER A 112 -12.69 -4.63 3.10
CA SER A 112 -12.81 -4.28 4.51
C SER A 112 -12.05 -5.27 5.41
N PHE A 113 -11.76 -4.83 6.63
CA PHE A 113 -11.11 -5.66 7.66
C PHE A 113 -12.07 -6.70 8.25
N ALA A 114 -13.37 -6.60 7.98
CA ALA A 114 -14.38 -7.42 8.63
C ALA A 114 -14.21 -8.90 8.28
N LYS A 115 -13.99 -9.74 9.30
CA LYS A 115 -13.73 -11.17 9.11
C LYS A 115 -13.97 -11.98 10.39
N SER A 116 -14.51 -13.19 10.24
CA SER A 116 -14.54 -14.21 11.29
C SER A 116 -13.44 -15.24 11.02
N ILE A 117 -12.59 -15.50 12.01
CA ILE A 117 -11.43 -16.42 11.91
C ILE A 117 -11.41 -17.34 13.13
N THR A 118 -11.06 -18.60 12.92
CA THR A 118 -10.68 -19.52 14.01
C THR A 118 -9.16 -19.67 13.99
N TYR A 119 -8.48 -19.22 15.05
CA TYR A 119 -7.04 -19.34 15.17
C TYR A 119 -6.64 -20.58 15.96
N ASP A 120 -5.58 -21.25 15.49
CA ASP A 120 -4.85 -22.26 16.24
C ASP A 120 -3.56 -21.65 16.78
N CYS A 121 -3.58 -21.31 18.06
CA CYS A 121 -2.44 -20.74 18.78
C CYS A 121 -1.68 -21.78 19.61
N THR A 122 -1.83 -23.07 19.31
CA THR A 122 -1.10 -24.15 20.01
C THR A 122 0.40 -23.85 20.05
N GLY A 123 1.00 -23.95 21.25
CA GLY A 123 2.42 -23.69 21.46
C GLY A 123 2.76 -22.23 21.76
N GLY A 124 1.77 -21.39 22.09
CA GLY A 124 1.99 -20.00 22.51
C GLY A 124 2.22 -19.07 21.32
N ARG A 125 1.13 -18.56 20.73
CA ARG A 125 1.19 -17.65 19.57
C ARG A 125 0.19 -16.51 19.68
N PHE A 126 0.50 -15.39 19.02
CA PHE A 126 -0.41 -14.27 18.84
C PHE A 126 -1.29 -14.52 17.61
N PRO A 127 -2.62 -14.42 17.71
CA PRO A 127 -3.49 -14.30 16.55
C PRO A 127 -3.36 -12.90 15.94
N TYR A 128 -3.21 -12.84 14.61
CA TYR A 128 -3.02 -11.61 13.84
C TYR A 128 -4.04 -11.49 12.72
N LEU A 129 -4.53 -10.26 12.53
CA LEU A 129 -5.14 -9.79 11.29
C LEU A 129 -4.32 -8.60 10.78
N ALA A 130 -4.06 -8.54 9.48
CA ALA A 130 -3.42 -7.41 8.82
C ALA A 130 -4.23 -6.96 7.60
N TYR A 131 -4.41 -5.66 7.45
CA TYR A 131 -5.24 -5.07 6.40
C TYR A 131 -4.82 -3.62 6.09
N PRO A 132 -5.17 -3.06 4.93
CA PRO A 132 -4.84 -1.68 4.58
C PRO A 132 -5.39 -0.68 5.61
N VAL A 133 -4.54 0.25 6.04
CA VAL A 133 -4.88 1.27 7.03
C VAL A 133 -6.07 2.15 6.60
N ALA A 134 -6.27 2.30 5.29
CA ALA A 134 -7.37 3.05 4.70
C ALA A 134 -8.76 2.51 5.09
N TRP A 135 -8.86 1.26 5.54
CA TRP A 135 -10.12 0.69 6.01
C TRP A 135 -10.49 1.10 7.44
N GLY A 136 -9.60 1.77 8.18
CA GLY A 136 -9.85 2.26 9.52
C GLY A 136 -9.44 1.28 10.62
N THR A 137 -10.23 1.20 11.69
CA THR A 137 -10.01 0.28 12.82
C THR A 137 -11.31 -0.46 13.12
N PRO A 138 -11.28 -1.77 13.45
CA PRO A 138 -12.43 -2.50 13.95
C PRO A 138 -13.12 -1.75 15.09
N ALA A 139 -14.44 -1.56 14.95
CA ALA A 139 -15.28 -0.95 15.98
C ALA A 139 -15.61 -1.94 17.10
N ALA A 140 -15.62 -3.25 16.78
CA ALA A 140 -15.90 -4.31 17.73
C ALA A 140 -15.10 -5.58 17.39
N VAL A 141 -14.33 -6.06 18.37
CA VAL A 141 -13.69 -7.37 18.30
C VAL A 141 -14.35 -8.28 19.33
N THR A 142 -14.74 -9.48 18.90
CA THR A 142 -15.28 -10.49 19.82
C THR A 142 -14.49 -11.79 19.77
N VAL A 143 -14.35 -12.44 20.92
CA VAL A 143 -13.72 -13.74 21.08
C VAL A 143 -14.73 -14.67 21.72
N GLY A 144 -15.11 -15.74 21.01
CA GLY A 144 -16.19 -16.63 21.47
C GLY A 144 -17.55 -15.91 21.65
N GLY A 145 -17.76 -14.76 21.00
CA GLY A 145 -18.98 -13.94 21.11
C GLY A 145 -18.96 -12.90 22.23
N LEU A 146 -17.89 -12.82 23.03
CA LEU A 146 -17.71 -11.80 24.06
C LEU A 146 -16.82 -10.67 23.56
N ALA A 147 -17.12 -9.43 23.95
CA ALA A 147 -16.30 -8.28 23.61
C ALA A 147 -14.86 -8.46 24.12
N PHE A 148 -13.89 -8.12 23.28
CA PHE A 148 -12.47 -8.26 23.58
C PHE A 148 -11.73 -6.99 23.18
N THR A 149 -11.00 -6.40 24.13
CA THR A 149 -10.37 -5.08 23.95
C THR A 149 -8.86 -5.08 24.19
N ASP A 150 -8.29 -6.19 24.67
CA ASP A 150 -6.86 -6.31 24.97
C ASP A 150 -6.05 -6.60 23.69
N LEU A 151 -5.97 -5.55 22.86
CA LEU A 151 -5.45 -5.60 21.51
C LEU A 151 -4.26 -4.65 21.35
N VAL A 152 -3.28 -5.08 20.56
CA VAL A 152 -2.15 -4.25 20.13
C VAL A 152 -2.31 -3.99 18.65
N ILE A 153 -2.23 -2.71 18.27
CA ILE A 153 -2.37 -2.22 16.90
C ILE A 153 -1.05 -1.58 16.50
N ALA A 154 -0.56 -1.89 15.31
CA ALA A 154 0.62 -1.26 14.73
C ALA A 154 0.47 -1.11 13.22
N ASP A 155 0.93 0.02 12.70
CA ASP A 155 0.96 0.29 11.27
C ASP A 155 2.35 -0.06 10.71
N VAL A 156 2.37 -0.88 9.66
CA VAL A 156 3.55 -1.45 9.04
C VAL A 156 3.54 -1.05 7.57
N PRO A 157 4.52 -0.28 7.08
CA PRO A 157 4.64 -0.03 5.66
C PRO A 157 4.92 -1.36 4.95
N ASP A 158 4.23 -1.59 3.85
CA ASP A 158 4.51 -2.72 2.98
C ASP A 158 5.94 -2.62 2.42
N ALA A 159 6.49 -3.74 1.94
CA ALA A 159 7.83 -3.81 1.37
C ALA A 159 8.00 -2.85 0.19
N ASP A 160 6.89 -2.51 -0.43
CA ASP A 160 6.81 -1.62 -1.57
C ASP A 160 6.68 -0.12 -1.22
N GLY A 161 6.48 0.19 0.07
CA GLY A 161 6.34 1.54 0.62
C GLY A 161 5.06 2.28 0.23
N LYS A 162 4.14 1.63 -0.49
CA LYS A 162 2.97 2.26 -1.11
C LYS A 162 1.70 2.02 -0.33
N THR A 163 1.57 0.81 0.23
CA THR A 163 0.47 0.46 1.14
C THR A 163 0.97 0.46 2.57
N ILE A 164 0.22 1.04 3.49
CA ILE A 164 0.44 0.85 4.92
C ILE A 164 -0.58 -0.18 5.40
N TYR A 165 -0.08 -1.28 5.94
CA TYR A 165 -0.89 -2.30 6.58
C TYR A 165 -1.03 -2.01 8.07
N ARG A 166 -2.27 -1.94 8.55
CA ARG A 166 -2.58 -2.04 9.96
C ARG A 166 -2.58 -3.49 10.37
N THR A 167 -1.73 -3.83 11.34
CA THR A 167 -1.73 -5.10 12.03
C THR A 167 -2.47 -4.96 13.35
N ILE A 168 -3.32 -5.93 13.66
CA ILE A 168 -3.99 -6.05 14.95
C ILE A 168 -3.76 -7.45 15.50
N ARG A 169 -3.37 -7.52 16.77
CA ARG A 169 -3.17 -8.78 17.50
C ARG A 169 -3.66 -8.68 18.93
N PHE A 170 -3.72 -9.83 19.59
CA PHE A 170 -3.94 -9.85 21.03
C PHE A 170 -2.67 -9.39 21.76
N ASN A 171 -2.83 -8.77 22.93
CA ASN A 171 -1.71 -8.27 23.71
C ASN A 171 -0.81 -9.39 24.24
N TYR A 172 -1.41 -10.53 24.61
CA TYR A 172 -0.71 -11.71 25.15
C TYR A 172 -0.78 -12.92 24.23
N LEU A 173 0.22 -13.80 24.37
CA LEU A 173 0.26 -15.10 23.71
C LEU A 173 -0.94 -15.94 24.12
N GLN A 174 -1.53 -16.63 23.14
CA GLN A 174 -2.63 -17.55 23.34
C GLN A 174 -2.13 -18.98 23.16
N ASN A 175 -2.82 -19.96 23.77
CA ASN A 175 -2.47 -21.38 23.66
C ASN A 175 -3.65 -22.29 23.28
N GLY A 176 -4.79 -21.70 22.90
CA GLY A 176 -5.96 -22.45 22.43
C GLY A 176 -5.84 -22.82 20.94
N ASN A 177 -6.40 -23.96 20.56
CA ASN A 177 -6.39 -24.48 19.19
C ASN A 177 -7.65 -24.15 18.37
N ALA A 178 -8.64 -23.51 18.99
CA ALA A 178 -9.93 -23.18 18.37
C ALA A 178 -10.45 -21.81 18.87
N ILE A 179 -9.62 -20.78 18.79
CA ILE A 179 -9.98 -19.43 19.25
C ILE A 179 -10.75 -18.73 18.14
N ARG A 180 -12.08 -18.67 18.27
CA ARG A 180 -12.95 -17.99 17.31
C ARG A 180 -12.97 -16.48 17.58
N VAL A 181 -12.54 -15.70 16.60
CA VAL A 181 -12.47 -14.24 16.65
C VAL A 181 -13.29 -13.64 15.52
N VAL A 182 -14.05 -12.59 15.83
CA VAL A 182 -14.74 -11.77 14.84
C VAL A 182 -14.17 -10.36 14.91
N TRP A 183 -13.64 -9.90 13.78
CA TRP A 183 -13.18 -8.54 13.54
C TRP A 183 -14.30 -7.80 12.81
N ALA A 184 -14.88 -6.77 13.40
CA ALA A 184 -16.02 -6.02 12.86
C ALA A 184 -15.92 -4.52 13.15
#